data_AF-A0AA43UBI4-F1
#
_entry.id   AF-A0AA43UBI4-F1
#
_cell.length_a   1.000
_cell.length_b   1.000
_cell.length_c   1.000
_cell.angle_alpha   90.00
_cell.angle_beta   90.00
_cell.angle_gamma   90.00
#
_symmetry.space_group_name_H-M   'P 1'
#
loop_
_entity.id
_entity.type
_entity.pdbx_description
1 polymer ?
#
loop_
_entity_poly.entity_id
_entity_poly.type
_entity_poly.pdbx_seq_one_letter_code
_entity_poly.pdbx_strand_id
1 'polypeptide(L)' 'MSDFKYVFGPIPSRRLGRSLGISPLPKKTCNYSCIYCQLGRTDKMTNKRQEFYKTEDIIAEFKQYLKDSDKFDIVTVV' A
#
# COMPACT_ATOMS: atom_id res chain seq x y z
N MET A 1 5.10 5.93 16.19
CA MET A 1 4.88 4.92 15.14
C MET A 1 5.58 5.43 13.90
N SER A 2 6.57 4.69 13.40
CA SER A 2 7.34 5.08 12.21
C SER A 2 6.38 5.31 11.05
N ASP A 3 6.48 6.48 10.41
CA ASP A 3 5.57 6.89 9.33
C ASP A 3 5.99 6.16 8.05
N PHE A 4 5.54 4.90 7.90
CA PHE A 4 5.82 4.08 6.73
C PHE A 4 5.03 4.60 5.53
N LYS A 5 5.70 4.74 4.38
CA LYS A 5 5.13 5.37 3.18
C LYS A 5 4.49 4.36 2.25
N TYR A 6 5.03 3.15 2.19
CA TYR A 6 4.65 2.06 1.29
C TYR A 6 4.01 0.91 2.03
N VAL A 7 4.40 0.68 3.29
CA VAL A 7 3.90 -0.40 4.15
C VAL A 7 2.82 0.12 5.10
N PHE A 8 1.73 -0.63 5.24
CA PHE A 8 0.63 -0.27 6.14
C PHE A 8 -0.02 -1.51 6.78
N GLY A 9 -0.59 -1.33 7.97
CA GLY A 9 -1.18 -2.40 8.76
C GLY A 9 -0.32 -2.79 9.97
N PRO A 10 -0.48 -4.01 10.52
CA PRO A 10 -1.28 -5.13 10.01
C PRO A 10 -2.78 -4.93 10.26
N ILE A 11 -3.60 -5.20 9.25
CA ILE A 11 -5.05 -5.02 9.28
C ILE A 11 -5.72 -6.39 9.48
N PRO A 12 -6.75 -6.51 10.35
CA PRO A 12 -7.51 -7.74 10.47
C PRO A 12 -8.31 -8.02 9.20
N SER A 13 -7.83 -8.96 8.39
CA SER A 13 -8.53 -9.51 7.24
C SER A 13 -9.44 -10.64 7.68
N ARG A 14 -10.72 -10.54 7.31
CA ARG A 14 -11.71 -11.60 7.55
C ARG A 14 -11.36 -12.92 6.85
N ARG A 15 -10.57 -12.87 5.76
CA ARG A 15 -10.21 -14.04 4.94
C ARG A 15 -8.81 -14.57 5.21
N LEU A 16 -7.87 -13.70 5.57
CA LEU A 16 -6.43 -14.00 5.56
C LEU A 16 -5.74 -13.76 6.92
N GLY A 17 -6.49 -13.53 7.99
CA GLY A 17 -5.91 -13.22 9.31
C GLY A 17 -5.33 -11.81 9.35
N ARG A 18 -4.18 -11.61 9.99
CA ARG A 18 -3.49 -10.33 10.06
C ARG A 18 -2.71 -10.08 8.77
N SER A 19 -3.24 -9.21 7.93
CA SER A 19 -2.63 -8.87 6.64
C SER A 19 -1.82 -7.59 6.75
N LEU A 20 -0.55 -7.67 6.36
CA LEU A 20 0.28 -6.50 6.11
C LEU A 20 0.10 -6.07 4.65
N GLY A 21 -0.13 -4.78 4.42
CA GLY A 21 -0.31 -4.21 3.09
C GLY A 21 0.92 -3.48 2.58
N ILE A 22 1.18 -3.59 1.27
CA ILE A 22 2.19 -2.83 0.54
C ILE A 22 1.50 -2.15 -0.64
N SER A 23 1.61 -0.82 -0.74
CA SER A 23 1.06 -0.04 -1.86
C SER A 23 2.19 0.56 -2.70
N PRO A 24 2.40 0.07 -3.94
CA PRO A 24 3.35 0.67 -4.88
C PRO A 24 2.79 1.91 -5.58
N LEU A 25 1.55 2.32 -5.25
CA LEU A 25 0.86 3.42 -5.90
C LEU A 25 0.72 4.63 -4.97
N PRO A 26 0.87 5.87 -5.48
CA PRO A 26 0.54 7.07 -4.75
C PRO A 26 -0.97 7.15 -4.54
N LYS A 27 -1.40 7.69 -3.39
CA LYS A 27 -2.81 7.88 -3.05
C LYS A 27 -3.58 8.55 -4.20
N LYS A 28 -4.77 8.01 -4.49
CA LYS A 28 -5.74 8.52 -5.49
C LYS A 28 -5.15 8.70 -6.90
N THR A 29 -4.28 7.79 -7.32
CA THR A 29 -3.78 7.71 -8.69
C THR A 29 -4.52 6.60 -9.42
N CYS A 30 -5.36 6.95 -10.39
CA CYS A 30 -6.20 6.00 -11.13
C CYS A 30 -6.54 6.55 -12.51
N ASN A 31 -6.83 5.69 -13.48
CA ASN A 31 -7.38 6.10 -14.78
C ASN A 31 -8.91 6.31 -14.75
N TYR A 32 -9.56 6.10 -13.59
CA TYR A 32 -10.97 6.33 -13.36
C TYR A 32 -11.21 7.37 -12.25
N SER A 33 -12.41 7.93 -12.20
CA SER A 33 -12.90 8.80 -11.12
C SER A 33 -14.31 8.38 -10.71
N CYS A 34 -14.42 7.16 -10.17
CA CYS A 34 -15.70 6.54 -9.83
C CYS A 34 -16.42 7.32 -8.73
N ILE A 35 -17.73 7.53 -8.88
CA ILE A 35 -18.57 8.23 -7.88
C ILE A 35 -18.61 7.49 -6.52
N TYR A 36 -18.36 6.18 -6.53
CA TYR A 36 -18.36 5.30 -5.36
C TYR A 36 -16.96 4.99 -4.83
N CYS A 37 -15.92 5.70 -5.28
CA CYS A 37 -14.55 5.45 -4.84
C CYS A 37 -14.39 5.74 -3.33
N GLN A 38 -14.05 4.71 -2.54
CA GLN A 38 -13.84 4.84 -1.09
C GLN A 38 -12.64 5.73 -0.73
N LEU A 39 -11.69 5.90 -1.67
CA LEU A 39 -10.55 6.81 -1.51
C LEU A 39 -10.90 8.27 -1.85
N GLY A 40 -12.13 8.53 -2.30
CA GLY A 40 -12.60 9.83 -2.77
C GLY A 40 -12.32 10.08 -4.25
N ARG A 41 -12.51 11.34 -4.67
CA ARG A 41 -12.23 11.78 -6.04
C ARG A 41 -10.75 11.58 -6.39
N THR A 42 -10.50 11.20 -7.64
CA THR A 42 -9.16 10.98 -8.18
C THR A 42 -8.44 12.31 -8.33
N ASP A 43 -7.27 12.44 -7.67
CA ASP A 43 -6.45 13.65 -7.72
C ASP A 43 -5.40 13.57 -8.84
N LYS A 44 -4.96 12.34 -9.20
CA LYS A 44 -3.91 12.07 -10.19
C LYS A 44 -4.44 11.13 -11.28
N MET A 45 -5.17 11.68 -12.24
CA MET A 45 -5.73 10.88 -13.33
C MET A 45 -4.66 10.54 -14.37
N THR A 46 -4.36 9.25 -14.54
CA THR A 46 -3.39 8.79 -15.54
C THR A 46 -3.70 7.37 -16.01
N ASN A 47 -3.52 7.13 -17.31
CA ASN A 47 -3.57 5.80 -17.92
C ASN A 47 -2.17 5.34 -18.42
N LYS A 48 -1.11 6.03 -17.98
CA LYS A 48 0.27 5.69 -18.36
C LYS A 48 0.83 4.69 -17.35
N ARG A 49 1.26 3.52 -17.84
CA ARG A 49 2.05 2.58 -17.06
C ARG A 49 3.43 3.18 -16.79
N GLN A 50 3.79 3.28 -15.53
CA GLN A 50 5.10 3.76 -15.08
C GLN A 50 5.42 3.16 -13.71
N GLU A 51 6.69 3.21 -13.34
CA GLU A 51 7.11 2.97 -11.97
C GLU A 51 6.83 4.23 -11.14
N PHE A 52 5.96 4.12 -10.12
CA PHE A 52 5.62 5.26 -9.26
C PHE A 52 6.56 5.42 -8.08
N TYR A 53 7.09 4.30 -7.58
CA TYR A 53 8.10 4.22 -6.54
C TYR A 53 9.09 3.13 -6.94
N LYS A 54 10.37 3.35 -6.63
CA LYS A 54 11.40 2.34 -6.88
C LYS A 54 11.13 1.11 -6.04
N THR A 55 11.25 -0.06 -6.66
CA THR A 55 11.04 -1.34 -5.98
C THR A 55 12.00 -1.50 -4.80
N GLU A 56 13.23 -1.00 -4.91
CA GLU A 56 14.25 -1.09 -3.86
C GLU A 56 13.85 -0.31 -2.60
N ASP A 57 13.21 0.85 -2.75
CA ASP A 57 12.77 1.70 -1.64
C ASP A 57 11.67 0.99 -0.84
N ILE A 58 10.73 0.34 -1.54
CA ILE A 58 9.64 -0.44 -0.92
C ILE A 58 10.22 -1.63 -0.15
N ILE A 59 11.17 -2.36 -0.74
CA ILE A 59 11.83 -3.50 -0.09
C ILE A 59 12.63 -3.06 1.14
N ALA A 60 13.33 -1.93 1.05
CA ALA A 60 14.10 -1.38 2.17
C ALA A 60 13.17 -1.01 3.35
N GLU A 61 12.05 -0.34 3.06
CA GLU A 61 11.06 0.02 4.06
C GLU A 61 10.39 -1.23 4.68
N PHE A 62 10.05 -2.22 3.86
CA PHE A 62 9.51 -3.49 4.37
C PHE A 62 10.50 -4.22 5.27
N LYS A 63 11.79 -4.27 4.91
CA LYS A 63 12.83 -4.83 5.79
C LYS A 63 12.99 -4.05 7.09
N GLN A 64 12.76 -2.74 7.08
CA GLN A 64 12.74 -1.94 8.31
C GLN A 64 11.56 -2.32 9.20
N TYR A 65 10.36 -2.48 8.63
CA TYR A 65 9.17 -2.94 9.36
C TYR A 65 9.41 -4.31 10.04
N LEU A 66 10.09 -5.24 9.37
CA LEU A 66 10.38 -6.57 9.91
C LEU A 66 11.27 -6.58 11.17
N LYS A 67 12.00 -5.49 11.46
CA LYS A 67 12.88 -5.41 12.63
C LYS A 67 12.14 -5.10 13.93
N ASP A 68 11.04 -4.34 13.83
CA ASP A 68 10.44 -3.65 14.98
C ASP A 68 8.97 -4.02 15.23
N SER A 69 8.37 -4.96 14.48
CA SER A 69 6.91 -5.01 14.35
C SER A 69 6.20 -6.33 14.70
N ASP A 70 4.87 -6.19 14.82
CA ASP A 70 3.88 -7.18 15.19
C ASP A 70 3.81 -8.38 14.23
N LYS A 71 3.40 -9.53 14.77
CA LYS A 71 3.10 -10.73 13.97
C LYS A 71 1.99 -10.44 12.95
N PHE A 72 2.30 -10.67 11.68
CA PHE A 72 1.34 -10.73 10.57
C PHE A 72 1.39 -12.13 9.94
N ASP A 73 0.27 -12.54 9.36
CA ASP A 73 0.11 -13.88 8.77
C ASP A 73 0.40 -13.87 7.26
N ILE A 74 0.12 -12.74 6.59
CA ILE A 74 0.28 -12.60 5.14
C ILE A 74 0.68 -11.19 4.73
N VAL A 75 1.41 -11.08 3.62
CA VAL A 75 1.69 -9.81 2.93
C VAL A 75 0.81 -9.72 1.69
N THR A 76 0.14 -8.59 1.52
CA THR A 76 -0.68 -8.28 0.34
C THR A 76 -0.13 -7.06 -0.37
N VAL A 77 -0.12 -7.10 -1.71
CA VAL A 77 0.21 -5.94 -2.56
C VAL A 77 -1.10 -5.42 -3.13
N VAL A 78 -1.40 -4.15 -2.84
CA VAL A 78 -2.68 -3.50 -3.17
C VAL A 78 -2.43 -2.26 -4.02
#